data_AF-A0A8T1WVY9-F1
#
_entry.id   AF-A0A8T1WVY9-F1
#
_cell.length_a   1.000
_cell.length_b   1.000
_cell.length_c   1.000
_cell.angle_alpha   90.00
_cell.angle_beta   90.00
_cell.angle_gamma   90.00
#
_symmetry.space_group_name_H-M   'P 1'
#
loop_
_entity.id
_entity.type
_entity.pdbx_description
1 polymer ?
#
loop_
_entity_poly.entity_id
_entity_poly.type
_entity_poly.pdbx_seq_one_letter_code
_entity_poly.pdbx_strand_id
1 'polypeptide(L)'
;MGRYTTTQTFSDQDAQGAAVSYDAAATPSESSTAPAATDKPKKGDDSKLQINRVDNVSGSSAGAGSGDFHTYRAARRREMERVAKMEERYLENKAQQEFETKRKRKAEEFEAKMNKKADKRRRRKERAKARSMGDGQDEEGQKETNTKHAKRESVPETPGGVAEIPNDGSFLEKMLAMQKAKEKV
;
A
#
# COMPACT_ATOMS: atom_id res chain seq x y z
N MET A 1 -15.65 -11.26 58.16
CA MET A 1 -15.58 -10.26 57.07
C MET A 1 -14.94 -10.87 55.83
N GLY A 2 -15.67 -10.96 54.72
CA GLY A 2 -15.10 -11.39 53.43
C GLY A 2 -14.12 -10.37 52.89
N ARG A 3 -13.02 -10.83 52.28
CA ARG A 3 -12.01 -9.97 51.65
C ARG A 3 -12.39 -9.84 50.17
N TYR A 4 -12.63 -8.65 49.66
CA TYR A 4 -12.89 -8.45 48.23
C TYR A 4 -11.56 -8.48 47.47
N THR A 5 -11.42 -9.38 46.49
CA THR A 5 -10.17 -9.60 45.73
C THR A 5 -10.11 -8.81 44.43
N THR A 6 -11.23 -8.22 44.00
CA THR A 6 -11.35 -7.51 42.71
C THR A 6 -12.15 -6.21 42.86
N THR A 7 -11.85 -5.22 42.02
CA THR A 7 -12.56 -3.95 41.91
C THR A 7 -12.96 -3.69 40.46
N GLN A 8 -14.19 -3.22 40.25
CA GLN A 8 -14.64 -2.75 38.95
C GLN A 8 -14.23 -1.29 38.80
N THR A 9 -13.44 -0.98 37.77
CA THR A 9 -13.08 0.40 37.43
C THR A 9 -14.13 0.97 36.50
N PHE A 10 -14.98 1.86 37.01
CA PHE A 10 -15.94 2.59 36.18
C PHE A 10 -15.23 3.79 35.56
N SER A 11 -14.78 3.66 34.32
CA SER A 11 -14.38 4.78 33.48
C SER A 11 -15.37 4.92 32.33
N ASP A 12 -15.93 6.12 32.15
CA ASP A 12 -16.92 6.44 31.11
C ASP A 12 -16.44 6.20 29.66
N GLN A 13 -15.15 5.88 29.48
CA GLN A 13 -14.53 5.61 28.18
C GLN A 13 -14.59 4.12 27.78
N ASP A 14 -14.80 3.20 28.73
CA ASP A 14 -14.71 1.75 28.47
C ASP A 14 -16.00 1.03 28.90
N ALA A 15 -16.84 0.68 27.92
CA ALA A 15 -18.08 -0.08 28.16
C ALA A 15 -17.85 -1.56 28.58
N GLN A 16 -16.61 -2.04 28.45
CA GLN A 16 -16.18 -3.36 28.90
C GLN A 16 -15.54 -3.18 30.29
N GLY A 17 -16.34 -3.24 31.35
CA GLY A 17 -15.84 -3.17 32.73
C GLY A 17 -14.96 -4.38 33.05
N ALA A 18 -13.65 -4.27 32.79
CA ALA A 18 -12.68 -5.28 33.17
C ALA A 18 -12.50 -5.25 34.70
N ALA A 19 -12.73 -6.37 35.36
CA ALA A 19 -12.44 -6.49 36.79
C ALA A 19 -10.92 -6.54 36.99
N VAL A 20 -10.36 -5.52 37.65
CA VAL A 20 -8.94 -5.46 38.01
C VAL A 20 -8.77 -6.03 39.43
N SER A 21 -7.68 -6.76 39.68
CA SER A 21 -7.37 -7.24 41.03
C SER A 21 -7.12 -6.09 42.00
N TYR A 22 -7.61 -6.21 43.24
CA TYR A 22 -7.51 -5.15 44.27
C TYR A 22 -6.06 -4.66 44.47
N ASP A 23 -5.09 -5.58 44.50
CA ASP A 23 -3.67 -5.24 44.72
C ASP A 23 -3.09 -4.36 43.61
N ALA A 24 -3.48 -4.60 42.35
CA ALA A 24 -3.02 -3.82 41.20
C ALA A 24 -3.62 -2.40 41.17
N ALA A 25 -4.83 -2.22 41.72
CA ALA A 25 -5.47 -0.91 41.83
C ALA A 25 -4.99 -0.11 43.06
N ALA A 26 -4.56 -0.79 44.13
CA ALA A 26 -4.14 -0.17 45.38
C ALA A 26 -2.72 0.44 45.34
N THR A 27 -1.90 0.07 44.34
CA THR A 27 -0.58 0.66 44.11
C THR A 27 -0.68 1.83 43.13
N PRO A 28 -0.66 3.10 43.58
CA PRO A 28 -0.65 4.24 42.67
C PRO A 28 0.71 4.34 41.99
N SER A 29 0.72 4.09 40.67
CA SER A 29 1.71 4.57 39.70
C SER A 29 3.20 4.30 40.00
N GLU A 30 3.69 3.09 39.73
CA GLU A 30 5.05 2.91 39.21
C GLU A 30 5.06 1.78 38.16
N SER A 31 5.52 2.10 36.96
CA SER A 31 5.74 1.21 35.81
C SER A 31 4.51 0.65 35.06
N SER A 32 3.76 1.53 34.39
CA SER A 32 3.11 1.14 33.13
C SER A 32 4.20 0.91 32.08
N THR A 33 4.89 -0.21 32.19
CA THR A 33 5.56 -0.80 31.03
C THR A 33 4.42 -1.10 30.06
N ALA A 34 4.17 -0.19 29.10
CA ALA A 34 3.36 -0.51 27.93
C ALA A 34 3.80 -1.91 27.49
N PRO A 35 2.89 -2.88 27.27
CA PRO A 35 3.31 -4.22 26.94
C PRO A 35 4.22 -4.10 25.73
N ALA A 36 5.53 -4.22 25.98
CA ALA A 36 6.55 -4.22 24.96
C ALA A 36 6.02 -5.18 23.92
N ALA A 37 5.84 -4.70 22.68
CA ALA A 37 5.31 -5.45 21.56
C ALA A 37 5.80 -6.87 21.73
N THR A 38 4.89 -7.77 22.12
CA THR A 38 5.30 -9.07 22.62
C THR A 38 5.93 -9.76 21.42
N ASP A 39 7.26 -9.71 21.37
CA ASP A 39 8.13 -10.45 20.48
C ASP A 39 8.12 -11.92 20.94
N LYS A 40 6.91 -12.42 21.20
CA LYS A 40 6.68 -13.85 21.23
C LYS A 40 7.04 -14.29 19.82
N PRO A 41 8.05 -15.16 19.66
CA PRO A 41 8.38 -15.66 18.34
C PRO A 41 7.09 -16.17 17.73
N LYS A 42 6.65 -15.53 16.63
CA LYS A 42 5.49 -16.01 15.88
C LYS A 42 5.77 -17.48 15.60
N LYS A 43 4.82 -18.34 15.93
CA LYS A 43 4.94 -19.78 15.77
C LYS A 43 5.20 -20.10 14.29
N GLY A 44 6.47 -20.25 13.92
CA GLY A 44 6.93 -20.30 12.53
C GLY A 44 7.73 -19.06 12.15
N ASP A 45 8.89 -18.86 12.78
CA ASP A 45 9.85 -17.86 12.34
C ASP A 45 10.44 -18.30 10.99
N ASP A 46 9.82 -17.87 9.89
CA ASP A 46 10.20 -18.23 8.51
C ASP A 46 11.57 -17.65 8.09
N SER A 47 12.21 -16.88 8.98
CA SER A 47 13.59 -16.41 8.82
C SER A 47 14.61 -17.54 9.00
N LYS A 48 14.24 -18.63 9.69
CA LYS A 48 15.11 -19.79 9.88
C LYS A 48 14.97 -20.75 8.69
N LEU A 49 16.03 -20.89 7.91
CA LEU A 49 16.12 -21.85 6.80
C LEU A 49 15.77 -23.27 7.30
N GLN A 50 14.63 -23.80 6.86
CA GLN A 50 14.21 -25.16 7.19
C GLN A 50 14.91 -26.15 6.26
N ILE A 51 16.10 -26.61 6.66
CA ILE A 51 16.81 -27.67 5.95
C ILE A 51 16.15 -29.01 6.32
N ASN A 52 15.47 -29.65 5.38
CA ASN A 52 14.92 -30.99 5.55
C ASN A 52 16.05 -32.04 5.43
N ARG A 53 16.88 -32.17 6.47
CA ARG A 53 17.88 -33.23 6.56
C ARG A 53 17.16 -34.56 6.80
N VAL A 54 17.39 -35.53 5.94
CA VAL A 54 16.91 -36.91 6.11
C VAL A 54 18.12 -37.79 6.39
N ASP A 55 18.15 -38.41 7.57
CA ASP A 55 19.32 -39.17 8.02
C ASP A 55 19.29 -40.64 7.55
N ASN A 56 18.10 -41.19 7.27
CA ASN A 56 17.91 -42.59 6.85
C ASN A 56 17.40 -42.67 5.40
N VAL A 57 18.27 -42.37 4.43
CA VAL A 57 17.92 -42.41 3.00
C VAL A 57 18.19 -43.81 2.44
N SER A 58 17.15 -44.48 1.94
CA SER A 58 17.28 -45.75 1.20
C SER A 58 17.96 -45.52 -0.16
N GLY A 59 18.64 -46.53 -0.69
CA GLY A 59 19.36 -46.42 -1.96
C GLY A 59 18.44 -46.05 -3.12
N SER A 60 18.96 -45.32 -4.12
CA SER A 60 18.16 -44.81 -5.25
C SER A 60 17.48 -45.88 -6.11
N SER A 61 18.01 -47.11 -6.08
CA SER A 61 17.44 -48.28 -6.77
C SER A 61 16.66 -49.22 -5.85
N ALA A 62 16.48 -48.86 -4.56
CA ALA A 62 15.68 -49.65 -3.64
C ALA A 62 14.19 -49.56 -4.02
N GLY A 63 13.46 -50.66 -3.87
CA GLY A 63 12.00 -50.68 -4.09
C GLY A 63 11.24 -49.88 -3.02
N ALA A 64 9.93 -49.72 -3.23
CA ALA A 64 9.06 -49.04 -2.28
C ALA A 64 8.97 -49.82 -0.96
N GLY A 65 9.41 -49.19 0.13
CA GLY A 65 9.23 -49.68 1.49
C GLY A 65 7.85 -49.34 2.05
N SER A 66 7.44 -50.06 3.10
CA SER A 66 6.15 -49.82 3.78
C SER A 66 6.05 -48.43 4.44
N GLY A 67 7.18 -47.80 4.74
CA GLY A 67 7.26 -46.45 5.32
C GLY A 67 7.22 -45.31 4.31
N ASP A 68 7.46 -45.58 3.02
CA ASP A 68 7.65 -44.53 2.00
C ASP A 68 6.37 -43.73 1.73
N PHE A 69 5.21 -44.37 1.89
CA PHE A 69 3.93 -43.68 1.79
C PHE A 69 3.79 -42.59 2.86
N HIS A 70 4.20 -42.88 4.10
CA HIS A 70 4.07 -41.93 5.19
C HIS A 70 5.07 -40.78 5.08
N THR A 71 6.29 -41.05 4.61
CA THR A 71 7.29 -39.99 4.35
C THR A 71 6.82 -39.06 3.23
N TYR A 72 6.30 -39.59 2.12
CA TYR A 72 5.70 -38.79 1.05
C TYR A 72 4.51 -37.97 1.55
N ARG A 73 3.58 -38.57 2.31
CA ARG A 73 2.41 -37.85 2.85
C ARG A 73 2.84 -36.67 3.73
N ALA A 74 3.84 -36.86 4.59
CA ALA A 74 4.36 -35.81 5.45
C ALA A 74 5.08 -34.72 4.63
N ALA A 75 5.94 -35.10 3.68
CA ALA A 75 6.65 -34.15 2.81
C ALA A 75 5.68 -33.33 1.96
N ARG A 76 4.67 -33.97 1.35
CA ARG A 76 3.65 -33.29 0.56
C ARG A 76 2.85 -32.30 1.39
N ARG A 77 2.46 -32.66 2.62
CA ARG A 77 1.75 -31.74 3.52
C ARG A 77 2.59 -30.50 3.83
N ARG A 78 3.88 -30.69 4.20
CA ARG A 78 4.81 -29.58 4.45
C ARG A 78 4.94 -28.67 3.23
N GLU A 79 5.02 -29.25 2.03
CA GLU A 79 5.14 -28.48 0.79
C GLU A 79 3.87 -27.70 0.46
N MET A 80 2.68 -28.29 0.62
CA MET A 80 1.42 -27.58 0.41
C MET A 80 1.24 -26.43 1.41
N GLU A 81 1.58 -26.65 2.68
CA GLU A 81 1.56 -25.59 3.70
C GLU A 81 2.55 -24.47 3.37
N ARG A 82 3.74 -24.82 2.87
CA ARG A 82 4.76 -23.85 2.44
C ARG A 82 4.28 -23.00 1.27
N VAL A 83 3.70 -23.62 0.25
CA VAL A 83 3.16 -22.94 -0.93
C VAL A 83 1.98 -22.04 -0.54
N ALA A 84 1.04 -22.54 0.26
CA ALA A 84 -0.09 -21.75 0.74
C ALA A 84 0.34 -20.49 1.49
N LYS A 85 1.32 -20.60 2.41
CA LYS A 85 1.88 -19.44 3.12
C LYS A 85 2.58 -18.45 2.18
N MET A 86 3.23 -18.93 1.13
CA MET A 86 3.86 -18.05 0.13
C MET A 86 2.80 -17.27 -0.66
N GLU A 87 1.73 -17.95 -1.06
CA GLU A 87 0.60 -17.33 -1.77
C GLU A 87 -0.12 -16.30 -0.91
N GLU A 88 -0.40 -16.62 0.36
CA GLU A 88 -0.99 -15.68 1.33
C GLU A 88 -0.13 -14.41 1.46
N ARG A 89 1.17 -14.55 1.68
CA ARG A 89 2.11 -13.42 1.75
C ARG A 89 2.13 -12.59 0.47
N TYR A 90 2.09 -13.24 -0.68
CA TYR A 90 2.07 -12.55 -1.95
C TYR A 90 0.80 -11.70 -2.10
N LEU A 91 -0.36 -12.25 -1.74
CA LEU A 91 -1.64 -11.54 -1.77
C LEU A 91 -1.65 -10.36 -0.80
N GLU A 92 -1.16 -10.54 0.43
CA GLU A 92 -1.03 -9.48 1.42
C GLU A 92 -0.13 -8.34 0.92
N ASN A 93 1.07 -8.68 0.43
CA ASN A 93 2.02 -7.70 -0.10
C ASN A 93 1.44 -6.94 -1.30
N LYS A 94 0.77 -7.63 -2.21
CA LYS A 94 0.11 -7.01 -3.36
C LYS A 94 -1.00 -6.06 -2.92
N ALA A 95 -1.86 -6.48 -2.00
CA ALA A 95 -2.93 -5.63 -1.46
C ALA A 95 -2.37 -4.38 -0.76
N GLN A 96 -1.29 -4.53 -0.01
CA GLN A 96 -0.62 -3.42 0.65
C GLN A 96 -0.01 -2.44 -0.37
N GLN A 97 0.67 -2.93 -1.39
CA GLN A 97 1.23 -2.09 -2.47
C GLN A 97 0.12 -1.33 -3.22
N GLU A 98 -1.00 -2.00 -3.54
CA GLU A 98 -2.15 -1.38 -4.17
C GLU A 98 -2.78 -0.30 -3.28
N PHE A 99 -2.86 -0.53 -1.97
CA PHE A 99 -3.35 0.46 -1.01
C PHE A 99 -2.42 1.67 -0.92
N GLU A 100 -1.11 1.45 -0.79
CA GLU A 100 -0.10 2.51 -0.68
C GLU A 100 -0.04 3.36 -1.95
N THR A 101 -0.07 2.74 -3.13
CA THR A 101 -0.10 3.46 -4.41
C THR A 101 -1.37 4.30 -4.56
N LYS A 102 -2.55 3.76 -4.20
CA LYS A 102 -3.80 4.54 -4.16
C LYS A 102 -3.72 5.71 -3.19
N ARG A 103 -3.14 5.50 -2.01
CA ARG A 103 -2.98 6.55 -0.99
C ARG A 103 -2.07 7.67 -1.49
N LYS A 104 -0.91 7.33 -2.06
CA LYS A 104 0.04 8.29 -2.64
C LYS A 104 -0.60 9.10 -3.76
N ARG A 105 -1.27 8.44 -4.70
CA ARG A 105 -2.00 9.11 -5.80
C ARG A 105 -3.05 10.11 -5.28
N LYS A 106 -3.85 9.73 -4.28
CA LYS A 106 -4.85 10.63 -3.68
C LYS A 106 -4.20 11.83 -2.99
N ALA A 107 -3.06 11.62 -2.32
CA ALA A 107 -2.30 12.70 -1.68
C ALA A 107 -1.75 13.68 -2.73
N GLU A 108 -1.12 13.17 -3.79
CA GLU A 108 -0.60 13.97 -4.90
C GLU A 108 -1.71 14.77 -5.61
N GLU A 109 -2.88 14.17 -5.85
CA GLU A 109 -4.03 14.87 -6.42
C GLU A 109 -4.54 16.01 -5.51
N PHE A 110 -4.51 15.80 -4.19
CA PHE A 110 -4.89 16.82 -3.22
C PHE A 110 -3.85 17.95 -3.17
N GLU A 111 -2.56 17.62 -3.12
CA GLU A 111 -1.45 18.57 -3.14
C GLU A 111 -1.46 19.39 -4.42
N ALA A 112 -1.65 18.78 -5.59
CA ALA A 112 -1.76 19.48 -6.86
C ALA A 112 -2.94 20.48 -6.87
N LYS A 113 -4.10 20.09 -6.32
CA LYS A 113 -5.26 20.99 -6.16
C LYS A 113 -4.95 22.13 -5.18
N MET A 114 -4.25 21.86 -4.09
CA MET A 114 -3.87 22.86 -3.09
C MET A 114 -2.83 23.83 -3.62
N ASN A 115 -1.79 23.35 -4.30
CA ASN A 115 -0.77 24.16 -4.96
C ASN A 115 -1.40 25.09 -6.01
N LYS A 116 -2.29 24.57 -6.87
CA LYS A 116 -3.03 25.39 -7.83
C LYS A 116 -3.87 26.49 -7.16
N LYS A 117 -4.48 26.21 -5.99
CA LYS A 117 -5.22 27.22 -5.22
C LYS A 117 -4.28 28.23 -4.56
N ALA A 118 -3.14 27.79 -4.03
CA ALA A 118 -2.11 28.64 -3.44
C ALA A 118 -1.52 29.60 -4.48
N ASP A 119 -1.17 29.10 -5.67
CA ASP A 119 -0.66 29.92 -6.79
C ASP A 119 -1.68 30.97 -7.24
N LYS A 120 -2.96 30.59 -7.35
CA LYS A 120 -4.03 31.55 -7.63
C LYS A 120 -4.14 32.64 -6.56
N ARG A 121 -4.00 32.29 -5.27
CA ARG A 121 -4.00 33.27 -4.17
C ARG A 121 -2.75 34.17 -4.22
N ARG A 122 -1.57 33.61 -4.50
CA ARG A 122 -0.32 34.36 -4.66
C ARG A 122 -0.41 35.37 -5.81
N ARG A 123 -0.85 34.95 -7.00
CA ARG A 123 -1.06 35.83 -8.17
C ARG A 123 -2.06 36.94 -7.88
N ARG A 124 -3.14 36.67 -7.13
CA ARG A 124 -4.11 37.70 -6.71
C ARG A 124 -3.50 38.71 -5.75
N LYS A 125 -2.70 38.26 -4.77
CA LYS A 125 -1.98 39.15 -3.84
C LYS A 125 -0.95 40.02 -4.57
N GLU A 126 -0.19 39.46 -5.50
CA GLU A 126 0.79 40.19 -6.31
C GLU A 126 0.09 41.27 -7.17
N ARG A 127 -1.03 40.93 -7.83
CA ARG A 127 -1.85 41.91 -8.57
C ARG A 127 -2.42 43.02 -7.69
N ALA A 128 -2.92 42.67 -6.49
CA ALA A 128 -3.44 43.66 -5.55
C ALA A 128 -2.33 44.61 -5.06
N LYS A 129 -1.13 44.07 -4.78
CA LYS A 129 0.04 44.87 -4.38
C LYS A 129 0.54 45.78 -5.51
N ALA A 130 0.53 45.30 -6.76
CA ALA A 130 0.86 46.11 -7.93
C ALA A 130 -0.14 47.27 -8.10
N ARG A 131 -1.45 47.00 -7.99
CA ARG A 131 -2.50 48.03 -8.01
C ARG A 131 -2.35 49.06 -6.88
N SER A 132 -1.94 48.65 -5.68
CA SER A 132 -1.73 49.56 -4.56
C SER A 132 -0.44 50.39 -4.66
N MET A 133 0.54 49.96 -5.47
CA MET A 133 1.83 50.64 -5.64
C MET A 133 1.90 51.59 -6.86
N GLY A 134 0.78 51.79 -7.57
CA GLY A 134 0.63 52.93 -8.49
C GLY A 134 1.04 52.69 -9.94
N ASP A 135 0.32 51.81 -10.65
CA ASP A 135 0.19 51.91 -12.11
C ASP A 135 -1.26 51.65 -12.50
N GLY A 136 -1.99 52.75 -12.73
CA GLY A 136 -3.33 52.73 -13.29
C GLY A 136 -3.22 52.66 -14.80
N GLN A 137 -3.24 51.45 -15.34
CA GLN A 137 -3.58 51.21 -16.74
C GLN A 137 -4.58 50.05 -16.80
N ASP A 138 -5.78 50.41 -17.25
CA ASP A 138 -6.89 49.53 -17.55
C ASP A 138 -6.50 48.54 -18.65
N GLU A 139 -6.63 47.24 -18.35
CA GLU A 139 -6.73 46.19 -19.36
C GLU A 139 -7.84 45.23 -18.88
N GLU A 140 -9.07 45.56 -19.28
CA GLU A 140 -10.17 44.62 -19.38
C GLU A 140 -9.79 43.52 -20.39
N GLY A 141 -10.15 42.27 -20.07
CA GLY A 141 -10.28 41.24 -21.10
C GLY A 141 -9.21 40.16 -21.13
N GLN A 142 -9.20 39.29 -20.12
CA GLN A 142 -8.88 37.88 -20.38
C GLN A 142 -9.95 36.99 -19.75
N LYS A 143 -11.03 36.78 -20.51
CA LYS A 143 -11.86 35.57 -20.39
C LYS A 143 -10.93 34.38 -20.62
N GLU A 144 -10.67 33.62 -19.56
CA GLU A 144 -10.02 32.31 -19.64
C GLU A 144 -10.91 31.38 -20.47
N THR A 145 -10.70 31.34 -21.77
CA THR A 145 -11.19 30.25 -22.63
C THR A 145 -10.48 28.99 -22.18
N ASN A 146 -11.23 28.06 -21.59
CA ASN A 146 -10.78 26.73 -21.23
C ASN A 146 -10.62 25.90 -22.52
N THR A 147 -9.59 26.22 -23.30
CA THR A 147 -9.15 25.41 -24.43
C THR A 147 -8.44 24.20 -23.84
N LYS A 148 -9.12 23.05 -23.81
CA LYS A 148 -8.52 21.74 -23.60
C LYS A 148 -7.53 21.48 -24.74
N HIS A 149 -6.32 22.01 -24.62
CA HIS A 149 -5.20 21.51 -25.41
C HIS A 149 -4.79 20.19 -24.79
N ALA A 150 -5.13 19.10 -25.48
CA ALA A 150 -4.57 17.79 -25.24
C ALA A 150 -3.04 17.95 -25.27
N LYS A 151 -2.43 17.88 -24.09
CA LYS A 151 -0.99 17.77 -23.92
C LYS A 151 -0.60 16.48 -24.62
N ARG A 152 -0.11 16.58 -25.86
CA ARG A 152 0.59 15.48 -26.52
C ARG A 152 1.79 15.19 -25.64
N GLU A 153 1.72 14.11 -24.88
CA GLU A 153 2.88 13.57 -24.19
C GLU A 153 3.96 13.32 -25.24
N SER A 154 5.06 14.06 -25.12
CA SER A 154 6.29 13.78 -25.84
C SER A 154 6.85 12.48 -25.26
N VAL A 155 6.52 11.39 -25.93
CA VAL A 155 7.08 10.07 -25.68
C VAL A 155 8.61 10.16 -25.90
N PRO A 156 9.45 9.55 -25.04
CA PRO A 156 10.88 9.52 -25.28
C PRO A 156 11.14 8.83 -26.63
N GLU A 157 11.75 9.57 -27.56
CA GLU A 157 12.23 8.99 -28.80
C GLU A 157 13.49 8.17 -28.49
N THR A 158 13.42 6.86 -28.72
CA THR A 158 14.61 6.00 -28.79
C THR A 158 15.41 6.36 -30.05
N PRO A 159 16.72 6.05 -30.14
CA PRO A 159 17.58 6.44 -31.27
C PRO A 159 17.24 5.79 -32.63
N GLY A 160 16.01 5.32 -32.83
CA GLY A 160 15.45 4.79 -34.07
C GLY A 160 14.18 5.49 -34.58
N GLY A 161 13.74 6.61 -33.97
CA GLY A 161 12.66 7.45 -34.50
C GLY A 161 11.25 6.84 -34.47
N VAL A 162 11.05 5.74 -33.74
CA VAL A 162 9.73 5.13 -33.54
C VAL A 162 9.18 5.60 -32.19
N ALA A 163 8.05 6.29 -32.21
CA ALA A 163 7.36 6.71 -30.99
C ALA A 163 6.93 5.48 -30.17
N GLU A 164 7.37 5.37 -28.91
CA GLU A 164 6.97 4.28 -28.02
C GLU A 164 5.44 4.28 -27.82
N ILE A 165 4.81 3.18 -28.18
CA ILE A 165 3.38 2.99 -27.96
C ILE A 165 3.20 2.49 -26.53
N PRO A 166 2.47 3.19 -25.65
CA PRO A 166 2.21 2.71 -24.30
C PRO A 166 1.42 1.39 -24.34
N ASN A 167 1.83 0.42 -23.51
CA ASN A 167 1.28 -0.94 -23.47
C ASN A 167 -0.07 -1.01 -22.72
N ASP A 168 -0.97 -0.08 -23.06
CA ASP A 168 -2.29 0.08 -22.44
C ASP A 168 -3.42 -0.49 -23.33
N GLY A 169 -3.09 -1.25 -24.38
CA GLY A 169 -4.06 -1.81 -25.34
C GLY A 169 -4.68 -0.79 -26.31
N SER A 170 -4.39 0.51 -26.16
CA SER A 170 -4.92 1.60 -27.02
C SER A 170 -4.32 1.67 -28.44
N PHE A 171 -3.41 0.76 -28.78
CA PHE A 171 -2.69 0.74 -30.05
C PHE A 171 -3.60 0.47 -31.26
N LEU A 172 -4.50 -0.52 -31.14
CA LEU A 172 -5.43 -0.91 -32.20
C LEU A 172 -6.38 0.23 -32.57
N GLU A 173 -6.85 0.97 -31.57
CA GLU A 173 -7.73 2.12 -31.76
C GLU A 173 -7.03 3.27 -32.50
N LYS A 174 -5.76 3.55 -32.14
CA LYS A 174 -4.92 4.53 -32.84
C LYS A 174 -4.65 4.14 -34.30
N MET A 175 -4.38 2.86 -34.57
CA MET A 175 -4.16 2.34 -35.93
C MET A 175 -5.42 2.46 -36.80
N LEU A 176 -6.58 2.12 -36.23
CA LEU A 176 -7.86 2.21 -36.94
C LEU A 176 -8.25 3.68 -37.21
N ALA A 177 -7.92 4.60 -36.30
CA ALA A 177 -8.09 6.03 -36.51
C ALA A 177 -7.16 6.57 -37.62
N MET A 178 -5.91 6.11 -37.69
CA MET A 178 -5.00 6.48 -38.79
C MET A 178 -5.48 5.98 -40.14
N GLN A 179 -5.99 4.74 -40.23
CA GLN A 179 -6.57 4.20 -41.47
C GLN A 179 -7.78 5.03 -41.93
N LYS A 180 -8.70 5.35 -41.01
CA LYS A 180 -9.85 6.21 -41.31
C LYS A 180 -9.47 7.63 -41.74
N ALA A 181 -8.39 8.18 -41.19
CA ALA A 181 -7.88 9.49 -41.60
C ALA A 181 -7.27 9.44 -43.00
N LYS A 182 -6.61 8.33 -43.36
CA LYS A 182 -6.02 8.10 -44.68
C LYS A 182 -7.08 7.85 -45.76
N GLU A 183 -8.20 7.22 -45.42
CA GLU A 183 -9.33 7.03 -46.34
C GLU A 183 -10.17 8.30 -46.59
N LYS A 184 -10.03 9.32 -45.72
CA LYS A 184 -10.74 10.60 -45.84
C LYS A 184 -9.99 11.65 -46.66
N VAL A 185 -8.81 11.31 -47.17
CA VAL A 185 -7.99 12.13 -48.08
C VAL A 185 -8.08 11.53 -49.48
#